data_AF-A0A356KAT4-F1
#
_entry.id   AF-A0A356KAT4-F1
#
_cell.length_a   1.000
_cell.length_b   1.000
_cell.length_c   1.000
_cell.angle_alpha   90.00
_cell.angle_beta   90.00
_cell.angle_gamma   90.00
#
_symmetry.space_group_name_H-M   'P 1'
#
loop_
_entity.id
_entity.type
_entity.pdbx_description
1 polymer ?
#
loop_
_entity_poly.entity_id
_entity_poly.type
_entity_poly.pdbx_seq_one_letter_code
_entity_poly.pdbx_strand_id
1 'polypeptide(L)'
;QPAFIWPAVAAREARLALINLGFGGQCHLDQFVARTIGDADADVISIKVGINIVNIDSMRERVFVPALHGFLDTIRERKPNTPIVLISPIFCPSAEHHPGPTLPNAEGKFVTFTGHSELRNGCMSLSRVRQLIEQTVDRRNDDNLDYLSGLDLFGQADRDDLPDDLHPNPDGYIRMGHRFAALKLMSHASPTPR
;
A
#
# COMPACT_ATOMS: atom_id res chain seq x y z
N GLN A 1 -10.57 14.62 -8.75
CA GLN A 1 -11.76 13.98 -9.35
C GLN A 1 -11.63 12.46 -9.16
N PRO A 2 -12.61 11.75 -8.57
CA PRO A 2 -12.45 10.34 -8.17
C PRO A 2 -12.08 9.38 -9.31
N ALA A 3 -12.45 9.70 -10.55
CA ALA A 3 -12.20 8.84 -11.72
C ALA A 3 -10.72 8.67 -12.13
N PHE A 4 -9.82 9.46 -11.54
CA PHE A 4 -8.38 9.47 -11.88
C PHE A 4 -7.47 9.03 -10.73
N ILE A 5 -8.02 8.45 -9.65
CA ILE A 5 -7.18 7.77 -8.66
C ILE A 5 -6.55 6.52 -9.29
N TRP A 6 -5.32 6.19 -8.92
CA TRP A 6 -4.56 5.11 -9.54
C TRP A 6 -5.27 3.74 -9.59
N PRO A 7 -6.08 3.30 -8.59
CA PRO A 7 -6.79 2.02 -8.70
C PRO A 7 -7.94 2.09 -9.72
N ALA A 8 -8.58 3.25 -9.89
CA ALA A 8 -9.65 3.43 -10.87
C ALA A 8 -9.11 3.45 -12.30
N VAL A 9 -7.92 4.06 -12.50
CA VAL A 9 -7.20 4.01 -13.78
C VAL A 9 -6.81 2.57 -14.11
N ALA A 10 -6.19 1.86 -13.15
CA ALA A 10 -5.74 0.50 -13.35
C ALA A 10 -6.91 -0.48 -13.62
N ALA A 11 -8.00 -0.39 -12.86
CA ALA A 11 -9.18 -1.22 -13.05
C ALA A 11 -9.84 -0.97 -14.41
N ARG A 12 -9.95 0.29 -14.86
CA ARG A 12 -10.50 0.62 -16.18
C ARG A 12 -9.65 0.02 -17.31
N GLU A 13 -8.33 0.11 -17.20
CA GLU A 13 -7.41 -0.45 -18.19
C GLU A 13 -7.48 -1.98 -18.25
N ALA A 14 -7.55 -2.63 -17.09
CA ALA A 14 -7.69 -4.09 -16.98
C ALA A 14 -9.14 -4.59 -17.15
N ARG A 15 -10.12 -3.70 -17.41
CA ARG A 15 -11.55 -4.03 -17.53
C ARG A 15 -12.13 -4.74 -16.29
N LEU A 16 -11.75 -4.29 -15.11
CA LEU A 16 -12.21 -4.80 -13.81
C LEU A 16 -13.21 -3.84 -13.17
N ALA A 17 -14.15 -4.40 -12.40
CA ALA A 17 -15.04 -3.63 -11.53
C ALA A 17 -14.34 -3.35 -10.19
N LEU A 18 -14.10 -2.08 -9.87
CA LEU A 18 -13.36 -1.70 -8.67
C LEU A 18 -14.26 -1.63 -7.43
N ILE A 19 -13.89 -2.37 -6.38
CA ILE A 19 -14.30 -2.11 -5.01
C ILE A 19 -13.14 -1.38 -4.31
N ASN A 20 -13.33 -0.13 -3.90
CA ASN A 20 -12.28 0.66 -3.26
C ASN A 20 -12.51 0.78 -1.75
N LEU A 21 -11.61 0.19 -0.97
CA LEU A 21 -11.56 0.28 0.49
C LEU A 21 -10.36 1.10 0.99
N GLY A 22 -9.87 2.04 0.16
CA GLY A 22 -8.83 2.99 0.53
C GLY A 22 -9.40 4.16 1.32
N PHE A 23 -9.05 4.23 2.61
CA PHE A 23 -9.43 5.32 3.51
C PHE A 23 -8.20 6.19 3.80
N GLY A 24 -8.25 7.46 3.38
CA GLY A 24 -7.12 8.39 3.49
C GLY A 24 -6.60 8.49 4.93
N GLY A 25 -5.34 8.12 5.14
CA GLY A 25 -4.70 8.20 6.45
C GLY A 25 -5.08 7.10 7.43
N GLN A 26 -5.82 6.06 7.03
CA GLN A 26 -6.41 5.07 7.95
C GLN A 26 -6.01 3.61 7.65
N CYS A 27 -5.07 3.34 6.74
CA CYS A 27 -4.66 1.96 6.43
C CYS A 27 -3.68 1.41 7.48
N HIS A 28 -4.19 0.93 8.63
CA HIS A 28 -3.39 0.46 9.79
C HIS A 28 -3.46 -1.05 10.07
N LEU A 29 -3.89 -1.87 9.10
CA LEU A 29 -4.09 -3.32 9.26
C LEU A 29 -5.18 -3.68 10.28
N ASP A 30 -6.24 -2.89 10.34
CA ASP A 30 -7.39 -3.14 11.20
C ASP A 30 -8.13 -4.43 10.82
N GLN A 31 -8.32 -5.32 11.80
CA GLN A 31 -8.87 -6.66 11.54
C GLN A 31 -10.33 -6.65 11.05
N PHE A 32 -11.10 -5.60 11.32
CA PHE A 32 -12.43 -5.49 10.73
C PHE A 32 -12.37 -5.22 9.22
N VAL A 33 -11.34 -4.53 8.72
CA VAL A 33 -11.14 -4.32 7.27
C VAL A 33 -10.76 -5.64 6.59
N ALA A 34 -9.91 -6.46 7.22
CA ALA A 34 -9.57 -7.80 6.71
C ALA A 34 -10.82 -8.67 6.55
N ARG A 35 -11.73 -8.66 7.54
CA ARG A 35 -13.03 -9.36 7.45
C ARG A 35 -13.90 -8.82 6.33
N THR A 36 -14.02 -7.49 6.19
CA THR A 36 -14.75 -6.88 5.08
C THR A 36 -14.19 -7.29 3.72
N ILE A 37 -12.86 -7.37 3.56
CA ILE A 37 -12.22 -7.86 2.33
C ILE A 37 -12.53 -9.34 2.12
N GLY A 38 -12.46 -10.16 3.17
CA GLY A 38 -12.77 -11.59 3.11
C GLY A 38 -14.22 -11.88 2.69
N ASP A 39 -15.17 -11.02 3.09
CA ASP A 39 -16.59 -11.15 2.76
C ASP A 39 -16.95 -10.53 1.40
N ALA A 40 -16.08 -9.70 0.80
CA ALA A 40 -16.34 -9.02 -0.47
C ALA A 40 -16.38 -10.00 -1.66
N ASP A 41 -17.22 -9.71 -2.65
CA ASP A 41 -17.22 -10.43 -3.93
C ASP A 41 -16.07 -9.93 -4.82
N ALA A 42 -14.87 -10.49 -4.60
CA ALA A 42 -13.64 -10.11 -5.28
C ALA A 42 -12.95 -11.32 -5.91
N ASP A 43 -12.68 -11.23 -7.22
CA ASP A 43 -11.91 -12.19 -8.01
C ASP A 43 -10.39 -11.98 -7.89
N VAL A 44 -9.97 -10.76 -7.54
CA VAL A 44 -8.58 -10.37 -7.28
C VAL A 44 -8.56 -9.29 -6.19
N ILE A 45 -7.58 -9.37 -5.29
CA ILE A 45 -7.44 -8.44 -4.17
C ILE A 45 -6.07 -7.78 -4.26
N SER A 46 -6.01 -6.45 -4.10
CA SER A 46 -4.75 -5.74 -3.93
C SER A 46 -4.74 -5.01 -2.59
N ILE A 47 -3.68 -5.18 -1.81
CA ILE A 47 -3.52 -4.56 -0.50
C ILE A 47 -2.28 -3.67 -0.57
N LYS A 48 -2.45 -2.35 -0.43
CA LYS A 48 -1.32 -1.42 -0.32
C LYS A 48 -1.26 -0.84 1.09
N VAL A 49 -0.16 -1.06 1.79
CA VAL A 49 -0.02 -0.70 3.22
C VAL A 49 1.35 -0.12 3.56
N GLY A 50 1.42 0.67 4.63
CA GLY A 50 2.67 1.05 5.28
C GLY A 50 2.82 2.55 5.56
N ILE A 51 2.51 3.43 4.59
CA ILE A 51 2.71 4.87 4.78
C ILE A 51 1.87 5.46 5.91
N ASN A 52 0.61 5.04 6.09
CA ASN A 52 -0.21 5.56 7.20
C ASN A 52 0.32 5.13 8.57
N ILE A 53 0.83 3.90 8.66
CA ILE A 53 1.49 3.39 9.85
C ILE A 53 2.71 4.25 10.21
N VAL A 54 3.53 4.63 9.22
CA VAL A 54 4.70 5.49 9.43
C VAL A 54 4.30 6.94 9.72
N ASN A 55 3.27 7.47 9.08
CA ASN A 55 2.85 8.86 9.23
C ASN A 55 2.49 9.19 10.68
N ILE A 56 1.67 8.36 11.32
CA ILE A 56 1.27 8.59 12.72
C ILE A 56 2.03 7.70 13.71
N ASP A 57 3.01 6.94 13.20
CA ASP A 57 3.84 6.03 14.00
C ASP A 57 3.00 5.05 14.85
N SER A 58 1.95 4.49 14.23
CA SER A 58 0.89 3.73 14.93
C SER A 58 1.34 2.39 15.48
N MET A 59 2.42 1.83 14.94
CA MET A 59 3.00 0.57 15.40
C MET A 59 4.48 0.47 15.07
N ARG A 60 5.18 -0.36 15.84
CA ARG A 60 6.60 -0.68 15.69
C ARG A 60 6.79 -1.99 14.94
N GLU A 61 8.02 -2.25 14.48
CA GLU A 61 8.37 -3.46 13.74
C GLU A 61 7.87 -4.75 14.41
N ARG A 62 8.01 -4.85 15.74
CA ARG A 62 7.56 -5.99 16.54
C ARG A 62 6.08 -6.32 16.36
N VAL A 63 5.24 -5.30 16.14
CA VAL A 63 3.79 -5.43 15.98
C VAL A 63 3.41 -5.53 14.50
N PHE A 64 4.11 -4.82 13.63
CA PHE A 64 3.82 -4.76 12.20
C PHE A 64 3.82 -6.13 11.52
N VAL A 65 4.88 -6.91 11.72
CA VAL A 65 5.02 -8.22 11.06
C VAL A 65 3.88 -9.18 11.44
N PRO A 66 3.62 -9.47 12.73
CA PRO A 66 2.50 -10.35 13.10
C PRO A 66 1.14 -9.77 12.72
N ALA A 67 0.94 -8.44 12.75
CA ALA A 67 -0.30 -7.82 12.31
C ALA A 67 -0.55 -8.04 10.81
N LEU A 68 0.48 -7.93 9.98
CA LEU A 68 0.40 -8.19 8.54
C LEU A 68 0.07 -9.66 8.25
N HIS A 69 0.73 -10.60 8.95
CA HIS A 69 0.38 -12.02 8.84
C HIS A 69 -1.08 -12.28 9.23
N GLY A 70 -1.53 -11.79 10.38
CA GLY A 70 -2.91 -11.99 10.84
C GLY A 70 -3.95 -11.34 9.93
N PHE A 71 -3.64 -10.20 9.32
CA PHE A 71 -4.50 -9.55 8.33
C PHE A 71 -4.67 -10.43 7.07
N LEU A 72 -3.58 -10.99 6.55
CA LEU A 72 -3.61 -11.91 5.41
C LEU A 72 -4.33 -13.23 5.76
N ASP A 73 -4.07 -13.78 6.95
CA ASP A 73 -4.70 -15.02 7.41
C ASP A 73 -6.22 -14.85 7.53
N THR A 74 -6.68 -13.73 8.09
CA THR A 74 -8.12 -13.39 8.20
C THR A 74 -8.80 -13.31 6.83
N ILE A 75 -8.12 -12.77 5.81
CA ILE A 75 -8.66 -12.77 4.44
C ILE A 75 -8.70 -14.21 3.90
N ARG A 76 -7.63 -14.98 4.09
CA ARG A 76 -7.51 -16.36 3.60
C ARG A 76 -8.52 -17.33 4.22
N GLU A 77 -8.98 -17.09 5.44
CA GLU A 77 -10.08 -17.85 6.06
C GLU A 77 -11.36 -17.83 5.21
N ARG A 78 -11.61 -16.74 4.47
CA ARG A 78 -12.77 -16.59 3.59
C ARG A 78 -12.44 -16.74 2.11
N LYS A 79 -11.20 -16.42 1.73
CA LYS A 79 -10.72 -16.34 0.34
C LYS A 79 -9.45 -17.19 0.18
N PRO A 80 -9.53 -18.53 0.32
CA PRO A 80 -8.36 -19.39 0.38
C PRO A 80 -7.51 -19.36 -0.90
N ASN A 81 -8.15 -19.18 -2.07
CA ASN A 81 -7.48 -19.26 -3.37
C ASN A 81 -7.50 -17.95 -4.17
N THR A 82 -8.16 -16.89 -3.67
CA THR A 82 -8.26 -15.62 -4.41
C THR A 82 -6.87 -14.97 -4.54
N PRO A 83 -6.39 -14.59 -5.73
CA PRO A 83 -5.11 -13.90 -5.86
C PRO A 83 -5.06 -12.62 -5.01
N ILE A 84 -3.99 -12.47 -4.23
CA ILE A 84 -3.70 -11.27 -3.44
C ILE A 84 -2.38 -10.68 -3.95
N VAL A 85 -2.40 -9.40 -4.33
CA VAL A 85 -1.20 -8.62 -4.60
C VAL A 85 -0.93 -7.71 -3.40
N LEU A 86 0.16 -7.97 -2.67
CA LEU A 86 0.61 -7.13 -1.57
C LEU A 86 1.60 -6.07 -2.08
N ILE A 87 1.23 -4.81 -1.92
CA ILE A 87 1.92 -3.65 -2.49
C ILE A 87 2.56 -2.84 -1.36
N SER A 88 3.88 -2.65 -1.43
CA SER A 88 4.60 -1.85 -0.43
C SER A 88 4.45 -0.33 -0.67
N PRO A 89 4.86 0.54 0.28
CA PRO A 89 4.74 1.98 0.12
C PRO A 89 5.49 2.53 -1.11
N ILE A 90 4.93 3.57 -1.72
CA ILE A 90 5.61 4.37 -2.74
C ILE A 90 6.75 5.21 -2.13
N PHE A 91 7.50 5.91 -2.97
CA PHE A 91 8.50 6.86 -2.50
C PHE A 91 7.88 8.02 -1.71
N CYS A 92 8.49 8.40 -0.58
CA CYS A 92 8.19 9.62 0.18
C CYS A 92 9.53 10.18 0.67
N PRO A 93 9.96 11.37 0.19
CA PRO A 93 11.31 11.87 0.42
C PRO A 93 11.71 11.86 1.89
N SER A 94 10.82 12.35 2.76
CA SER A 94 11.14 12.52 4.17
C SER A 94 11.18 11.19 4.93
N ALA A 95 10.26 10.29 4.63
CA ALA A 95 10.07 9.03 5.36
C ALA A 95 10.92 7.85 4.83
N GLU A 96 11.67 8.08 3.75
CA GLU A 96 12.40 7.03 3.03
C GLU A 96 13.37 6.28 3.95
N HIS A 97 14.19 7.03 4.69
CA HIS A 97 15.20 6.50 5.62
C HIS A 97 15.04 7.04 7.05
N HIS A 98 14.06 7.90 7.30
CA HIS A 98 13.78 8.42 8.63
C HIS A 98 12.54 7.73 9.19
N PRO A 99 12.60 7.16 10.40
CA PRO A 99 11.42 6.58 11.03
C PRO A 99 10.36 7.65 11.28
N GLY A 100 9.08 7.27 11.29
CA GLY A 100 7.98 8.16 11.66
C GLY A 100 8.13 8.85 13.04
N PRO A 101 7.21 9.79 13.37
CA PRO A 101 6.05 10.18 12.58
C PRO A 101 6.39 11.10 11.40
N THR A 102 5.58 11.04 10.34
CA THR A 102 5.66 11.91 9.16
C THR A 102 4.35 12.67 9.00
N LEU A 103 4.38 13.98 9.25
CA LEU A 103 3.22 14.85 9.41
C LEU A 103 3.38 16.12 8.56
N PRO A 104 2.29 16.82 8.22
CA PRO A 104 2.39 18.10 7.52
C PRO A 104 3.07 19.15 8.41
N ASN A 105 4.01 19.90 7.84
CA ASN A 105 4.59 21.10 8.45
C ASN A 105 3.68 22.33 8.23
N ALA A 106 4.15 23.51 8.60
CA ALA A 106 3.40 24.76 8.47
C ALA A 106 3.07 25.11 6.99
N GLU A 107 3.89 24.65 6.06
CA GLU A 107 3.72 24.82 4.61
C GLU A 107 2.87 23.71 3.96
N GLY A 108 2.36 22.76 4.76
CA GLY A 108 1.59 21.61 4.29
C GLY A 108 2.43 20.50 3.65
N LYS A 109 3.76 20.58 3.70
CA LYS A 109 4.68 19.52 3.26
C LYS A 109 4.80 18.44 4.32
N PHE A 110 4.75 17.18 3.92
CA PHE A 110 4.95 16.06 4.82
C PHE A 110 6.43 15.89 5.15
N VAL A 111 6.75 16.11 6.43
CA VAL A 111 8.11 15.98 6.96
C VAL A 111 8.12 15.03 8.13
N THR A 112 9.24 14.33 8.28
CA THR A 112 9.46 13.33 9.30
C THR A 112 10.07 14.00 10.51
N PHE A 113 9.36 13.99 11.62
CA PHE A 113 9.79 14.64 12.84
C PHE A 113 10.69 13.68 13.63
N THR A 114 11.89 14.15 13.96
CA THR A 114 12.79 13.41 14.83
C THR A 114 12.33 13.56 16.27
N GLY A 115 11.89 12.46 16.88
CA GLY A 115 11.62 12.37 18.31
C GLY A 115 12.85 11.98 19.13
N HIS A 116 12.66 11.79 20.44
CA HIS A 116 13.73 11.34 21.35
C HIS A 116 14.27 9.97 20.94
N SER A 117 15.60 9.82 20.84
CA SER A 117 16.25 8.60 20.33
C SER A 117 15.84 7.34 21.09
N GLU A 118 15.76 7.40 22.42
CA GLU A 118 15.35 6.28 23.27
C GLU A 118 13.93 5.78 22.99
N LEU A 119 13.00 6.67 22.62
CA LEU A 119 11.61 6.32 22.31
C LEU A 119 11.44 5.79 20.88
N ARG A 120 12.46 5.96 20.02
CA ARG A 120 12.40 5.60 18.60
C ARG A 120 12.85 4.18 18.30
N ASN A 121 13.30 3.43 19.30
CA ASN A 121 13.68 2.04 19.10
C ASN A 121 12.50 1.23 18.51
N GLY A 122 12.74 0.57 17.38
CA GLY A 122 11.73 -0.20 16.64
C GLY A 122 10.75 0.62 15.78
N CYS A 123 10.89 1.95 15.70
CA CYS A 123 10.16 2.76 14.72
C CYS A 123 10.63 2.41 13.30
N MET A 124 9.73 2.52 12.32
CA MET A 124 10.02 2.08 10.95
C MET A 124 10.11 3.27 9.99
N SER A 125 11.11 3.24 9.10
CA SER A 125 11.13 4.03 7.86
C SER A 125 10.38 3.29 6.75
N LEU A 126 10.11 3.94 5.62
CA LEU A 126 9.53 3.25 4.46
C LEU A 126 10.46 2.18 3.89
N SER A 127 11.77 2.44 3.82
CA SER A 127 12.73 1.42 3.39
C SER A 127 12.62 0.15 4.24
N ARG A 128 12.45 0.30 5.56
CA ARG A 128 12.27 -0.84 6.46
C ARG A 128 10.91 -1.53 6.24
N VAL A 129 9.83 -0.77 6.09
CA VAL A 129 8.50 -1.34 5.82
C VAL A 129 8.49 -2.15 4.52
N ARG A 130 9.12 -1.67 3.44
CA ARG A 130 9.20 -2.42 2.17
C ARG A 130 9.90 -3.77 2.35
N GLN A 131 11.05 -3.78 3.04
CA GLN A 131 11.78 -5.01 3.36
C GLN A 131 10.93 -5.99 4.17
N LEU A 132 10.20 -5.50 5.18
CA LEU A 132 9.37 -6.36 6.03
C LEU A 132 8.21 -6.98 5.23
N ILE A 133 7.57 -6.20 4.34
CA ILE A 133 6.50 -6.69 3.48
C ILE A 133 7.01 -7.77 2.52
N GLU A 134 8.11 -7.51 1.83
CA GLU A 134 8.74 -8.47 0.90
C GLU A 134 9.10 -9.77 1.62
N GLN A 135 9.77 -9.67 2.77
CA GLN A 135 10.10 -10.84 3.59
C GLN A 135 8.88 -11.59 4.12
N THR A 136 7.76 -10.91 4.37
CA THR A 136 6.51 -11.57 4.77
C THR A 136 5.95 -12.39 3.61
N VAL A 137 6.01 -11.89 2.37
CA VAL A 137 5.58 -12.66 1.20
C VAL A 137 6.50 -13.87 1.00
N ASP A 138 7.82 -13.67 0.98
CA ASP A 138 8.81 -14.74 0.76
C ASP A 138 8.72 -15.91 1.77
N ARG A 139 8.34 -15.61 3.02
CA ARG A 139 8.23 -16.62 4.09
C ARG A 139 6.90 -17.38 4.08
N ARG A 140 5.89 -16.89 3.35
CA ARG A 140 4.58 -17.53 3.31
C ARG A 140 4.58 -18.61 2.24
N ASN A 141 4.04 -19.77 2.60
CA ASN A 141 3.73 -20.83 1.65
C ASN A 141 2.32 -20.60 1.08
N ASP A 142 2.17 -19.57 0.25
CA ASP A 142 0.90 -19.13 -0.35
C ASP A 142 1.10 -18.81 -1.84
N ASP A 143 0.79 -19.79 -2.70
CA ASP A 143 1.00 -19.68 -4.16
C ASP A 143 0.13 -18.59 -4.81
N ASN A 144 -0.87 -18.07 -4.09
CA ASN A 144 -1.77 -17.02 -4.56
C ASN A 144 -1.48 -15.66 -3.91
N LEU A 145 -0.34 -15.50 -3.25
CA LEU A 145 0.14 -14.24 -2.69
C LEU A 145 1.34 -13.75 -3.49
N ASP A 146 1.17 -12.61 -4.14
CA ASP A 146 2.18 -11.97 -4.97
C ASP A 146 2.63 -10.64 -4.35
N TYR A 147 3.86 -10.24 -4.64
CA TYR A 147 4.46 -8.99 -4.18
C TYR A 147 4.61 -7.99 -5.33
N LEU A 148 4.34 -6.72 -5.04
CA LEU A 148 4.69 -5.60 -5.90
C LEU A 148 5.38 -4.51 -5.08
N SER A 149 6.59 -4.11 -5.51
CA SER A 149 7.26 -2.97 -4.91
C SER A 149 6.50 -1.69 -5.23
N GLY A 150 6.19 -0.89 -4.20
CA GLY A 150 5.59 0.43 -4.40
C GLY A 150 6.47 1.37 -5.21
N LEU A 151 7.79 1.14 -5.23
CA LEU A 151 8.73 1.94 -6.01
C LEU A 151 8.61 1.69 -7.52
N ASP A 152 8.09 0.52 -7.94
CA ASP A 152 7.80 0.24 -9.35
C ASP A 152 6.55 0.99 -9.82
N LEU A 153 5.67 1.38 -8.89
CA LEU A 153 4.52 2.22 -9.18
C LEU A 153 4.89 3.70 -9.16
N PHE A 154 5.63 4.15 -8.15
CA PHE A 154 6.05 5.54 -7.98
C PHE A 154 7.35 5.59 -7.18
N GLY A 155 8.46 5.85 -7.88
CA GLY A 155 9.81 5.86 -7.35
C GLY A 155 10.38 7.26 -7.17
N GLN A 156 11.66 7.35 -6.79
CA GLN A 156 12.35 8.63 -6.59
C GLN A 156 12.37 9.49 -7.87
N ALA A 157 12.42 8.87 -9.05
CA ALA A 157 12.39 9.57 -10.33
C ALA A 157 11.06 10.28 -10.60
N ASP A 158 9.97 9.86 -9.94
CA ASP A 158 8.65 10.48 -10.08
C ASP A 158 8.40 11.58 -9.03
N ARG A 159 9.38 11.89 -8.16
CA ARG A 159 9.19 12.76 -6.98
C ARG A 159 8.61 14.14 -7.26
N ASP A 160 8.84 14.68 -8.46
CA ASP A 160 8.39 16.03 -8.82
C ASP A 160 6.85 16.09 -8.95
N ASP A 161 6.20 14.92 -9.03
CA ASP A 161 4.74 14.77 -8.94
C ASP A 161 4.20 14.76 -7.49
N LEU A 162 5.01 15.07 -6.47
CA LEU A 162 4.59 15.17 -5.06
C LEU A 162 4.44 16.64 -4.60
N PRO A 163 3.29 17.30 -4.83
CA PRO A 163 3.07 18.69 -4.44
C PRO A 163 3.20 18.94 -2.93
N ASP A 164 2.94 17.94 -2.09
CA ASP A 164 3.05 18.00 -0.62
C ASP A 164 4.11 17.05 -0.05
N ASP A 165 4.98 16.51 -0.90
CA ASP A 165 5.99 15.51 -0.57
C ASP A 165 5.44 14.16 -0.06
N LEU A 166 4.13 13.88 -0.25
CA LEU A 166 3.51 12.60 0.13
C LEU A 166 2.53 12.05 -0.92
N HIS A 167 1.61 12.86 -1.40
CA HIS A 167 0.53 12.46 -2.30
C HIS A 167 0.90 12.80 -3.74
N PRO A 168 0.86 11.81 -4.67
CA PRO A 168 0.99 12.09 -6.09
C PRO A 168 -0.08 13.10 -6.58
N ASN A 169 0.31 13.96 -7.51
CA ASN A 169 -0.60 14.78 -8.29
C ASN A 169 -1.43 13.90 -9.26
N PRO A 170 -2.40 14.47 -10.01
CA PRO A 170 -3.20 13.70 -10.97
C PRO A 170 -2.37 12.93 -12.01
N ASP A 171 -1.30 13.52 -12.56
CA ASP A 171 -0.46 12.87 -13.57
C ASP A 171 0.30 11.68 -12.99
N GLY A 172 0.83 11.83 -11.77
CA GLY A 172 1.45 10.77 -10.99
C GLY A 172 0.47 9.62 -10.71
N TYR A 173 -0.76 9.92 -10.31
CA TYR A 173 -1.78 8.87 -10.11
C TYR A 173 -2.15 8.13 -11.39
N ILE A 174 -2.27 8.83 -12.52
CA ILE A 174 -2.54 8.21 -13.82
C ILE A 174 -1.39 7.28 -14.21
N ARG A 175 -0.14 7.75 -14.09
CA ARG A 175 1.07 6.97 -14.36
C ARG A 175 1.16 5.71 -13.50
N MET A 176 0.88 5.84 -12.20
CA MET A 176 0.79 4.71 -11.27
C MET A 176 -0.27 3.70 -11.68
N GLY A 177 -1.45 4.17 -12.12
CA GLY A 177 -2.53 3.30 -12.56
C GLY A 177 -2.14 2.44 -13.76
N HIS A 178 -1.52 3.05 -14.78
CA HIS A 178 -1.01 2.34 -15.95
C HIS A 178 0.06 1.31 -15.59
N ARG A 179 1.03 1.70 -14.76
CA ARG A 179 2.07 0.77 -14.28
C ARG A 179 1.45 -0.40 -13.52
N PHE A 180 0.48 -0.14 -12.64
CA PHE A 180 -0.16 -1.21 -11.88
C PHE A 180 -0.93 -2.19 -12.77
N ALA A 181 -1.70 -1.67 -13.74
CA ALA A 181 -2.41 -2.51 -14.69
C ALA A 181 -1.45 -3.44 -15.44
N ALA A 182 -0.42 -2.86 -16.05
CA ALA A 182 0.57 -3.60 -16.83
C ALA A 182 1.34 -4.64 -16.02
N LEU A 183 1.72 -4.31 -14.78
CA LEU A 183 2.54 -5.18 -13.93
C LEU A 183 1.75 -6.34 -13.31
N LYS A 184 0.48 -6.12 -12.92
CA LYS A 184 -0.24 -7.09 -12.06
C LYS A 184 -1.71 -7.35 -12.42
N LEU A 185 -2.41 -6.49 -13.17
CA LEU A 185 -3.86 -6.68 -13.39
C LEU A 185 -4.23 -7.21 -14.77
N MET A 186 -3.40 -7.03 -15.80
CA MET A 186 -3.73 -7.50 -17.16
C MET A 186 -3.92 -9.03 -17.24
N SER A 187 -3.26 -9.81 -16.38
CA SER A 187 -3.46 -11.26 -16.25
C SER A 187 -4.83 -11.65 -15.70
N HIS A 188 -5.54 -10.72 -15.06
CA HIS A 188 -6.86 -10.92 -14.48
C HIS A 188 -7.97 -10.27 -15.33
N ALA A 189 -7.63 -9.68 -16.47
CA ALA A 189 -8.59 -8.97 -17.31
C ALA A 189 -9.72 -9.89 -17.76
N SER A 190 -10.96 -9.45 -17.56
CA SER A 190 -12.13 -10.17 -18.07
C SER A 190 -12.24 -9.98 -19.59
N PRO A 191 -12.36 -11.05 -20.39
CA PRO A 191 -12.62 -10.93 -21.83
C PRO A 191 -14.03 -10.38 -22.11
N THR A 192 -14.96 -10.51 -21.17
CA THR A 192 -16.32 -10.01 -21.24
C THR A 192 -16.52 -8.79 -20.34
N PRO A 193 -17.06 -7.67 -20.85
CA PRO A 193 -17.46 -6.56 -19.99
C PRO A 193 -18.60 -7.03 -19.07
N ARG A 194 -18.46 -6.81 -17.75
CA ARG A 194 -19.57 -6.91 -16.80
C ARG A 194 -20.45 -5.68 -16.91
#